data_AF-A0A967GIS8-F1
#
_entry.id   AF-A0A967GIS8-F1
#
_cell.length_a   1.000
_cell.length_b   1.000
_cell.length_c   1.000
_cell.angle_alpha   90.00
_cell.angle_beta   90.00
_cell.angle_gamma   90.00
#
_symmetry.space_group_name_H-M   'P 1'
#
loop_
_entity.id
_entity.type
_entity.pdbx_description
1 polymer ?
#
loop_
_entity_poly.entity_id
_entity_poly.type
_entity_poly.pdbx_seq_one_letter_code
_entity_poly.pdbx_strand_id
1 'polypeptide(L)' 'DPRYDKVMHLCFREGVSWFDTALSYGWGASHEAIATFLEQIGDRRTLWLTSKSGKRSPDALTRDLDKACAQLGT' A
#
# COMPACT_ATOMS: atom_id res chain seq x y z
N ASP A 1 9.11 -16.78 0.78
CA ASP A 1 7.72 -16.85 1.20
C ASP A 1 7.02 -15.70 0.46
N PRO A 2 6.07 -15.97 -0.44
CA PRO A 2 5.33 -14.91 -1.14
C PRO A 2 4.53 -14.01 -0.18
N ARG A 3 4.39 -14.39 1.10
CA ARG A 3 3.78 -13.57 2.15
C ARG A 3 4.78 -12.67 2.87
N TYR A 4 6.09 -12.90 2.76
CA TYR A 4 7.11 -12.11 3.48
C TYR A 4 8.02 -11.39 2.49
N ASP A 5 7.78 -10.09 2.30
CA ASP A 5 8.64 -9.25 1.46
C ASP A 5 9.89 -8.82 2.23
N LYS A 6 11.03 -9.45 1.93
CA LYS A 6 12.31 -9.18 2.60
C LYS A 6 12.82 -7.76 2.37
N VAL A 7 12.48 -7.15 1.23
CA VAL A 7 12.96 -5.80 0.89
C VAL A 7 12.20 -4.77 1.70
N MET A 8 10.88 -4.88 1.79
CA MET A 8 10.07 -3.98 2.63
C MET A 8 10.48 -4.04 4.10
N HIS A 9 10.71 -5.25 4.63
CA HIS A 9 11.17 -5.40 6.02
C HIS A 9 12.56 -4.83 6.25
N LEU A 10 13.48 -5.04 5.29
CA LEU A 10 14.80 -4.44 5.36
C LEU A 10 14.69 -2.91 5.36
N CYS A 11 13.97 -2.32 4.40
CA CYS A 11 13.75 -0.89 4.32
C CYS A 11 13.20 -0.33 5.64
N PHE A 12 12.16 -0.94 6.20
CA PHE A 12 11.57 -0.51 7.46
C PHE A 12 12.53 -0.62 8.64
N ARG A 13 13.30 -1.72 8.73
CA ARG A 13 14.35 -1.89 9.74
C ARG A 13 15.43 -0.82 9.64
N GLU A 14 15.77 -0.39 8.43
CA GLU A 14 16.73 0.70 8.19
C GLU A 14 16.09 2.11 8.30
N GLY A 15 14.85 2.21 8.77
CA GLY A 15 14.18 3.48 9.07
C GLY A 15 13.33 4.08 7.95
N VAL A 16 13.11 3.36 6.85
CA VAL A 16 12.19 3.79 5.79
C VAL A 16 10.75 3.61 6.26
N SER A 17 10.06 4.74 6.46
CA SER A 17 8.65 4.77 6.89
C SER A 17 7.68 5.26 5.82
N TRP A 18 8.15 5.70 4.65
CA TRP A 18 7.29 6.15 3.56
C TRP A 18 7.28 5.15 2.41
N PHE A 19 6.10 4.62 2.10
CA PHE A 19 5.87 3.72 0.98
C PHE A 19 4.97 4.36 -0.08
N ASP A 20 5.41 4.25 -1.33
CA ASP A 20 4.71 4.73 -2.53
C ASP A 20 4.11 3.54 -3.30
N THR A 21 2.88 3.69 -3.77
CA THR A 21 2.16 2.67 -4.54
C THR A 21 1.13 3.32 -5.48
N ALA A 22 0.39 2.51 -6.23
CA ALA A 22 -0.68 2.94 -7.12
C ALA A 22 -1.60 1.76 -7.49
N LEU A 23 -2.86 2.04 -7.81
CA LEU A 23 -3.80 1.02 -8.32
C LEU A 23 -3.30 0.30 -9.59
N SER A 24 -2.47 0.97 -10.39
CA SER A 24 -1.91 0.41 -11.62
C SER A 24 -0.71 -0.52 -11.38
N TYR A 25 -0.05 -0.45 -10.22
CA TYR A 25 1.15 -1.24 -9.96
C TYR A 25 0.76 -2.70 -9.75
N GLY A 26 1.20 -3.56 -10.68
CA GLY A 26 0.84 -4.98 -10.68
C GLY A 26 -0.68 -5.20 -10.68
N TRP A 27 -1.46 -4.30 -11.29
CA TRP A 27 -2.93 -4.37 -11.29
C TRP A 27 -3.57 -4.39 -9.90
N GLY A 28 -2.91 -3.80 -8.90
CA GLY A 28 -3.36 -3.77 -7.50
C GLY A 28 -2.58 -4.71 -6.59
N ALA A 29 -1.78 -5.63 -7.12
CA ALA A 29 -0.96 -6.54 -6.32
C ALA A 29 0.03 -5.82 -5.40
N SER A 30 0.46 -4.60 -5.75
CA SER A 30 1.31 -3.78 -4.87
C SER A 30 0.60 -3.37 -3.57
N HIS A 31 -0.71 -3.07 -3.62
CA HIS A 31 -1.47 -2.77 -2.40
C HIS A 31 -1.59 -4.00 -1.51
N GLU A 32 -1.87 -5.17 -2.09
CA GLU A 32 -2.03 -6.42 -1.36
C GLU A 32 -0.72 -6.85 -0.66
N ALA A 33 0.42 -6.64 -1.32
CA ALA A 33 1.74 -6.86 -0.72
C ALA A 33 2.00 -5.92 0.47
N ILE A 34 1.65 -4.63 0.33
CA ILE A 34 1.77 -3.65 1.42
C ILE A 34 0.81 -3.99 2.57
N ALA A 35 -0.42 -4.43 2.28
CA ALA A 35 -1.38 -4.86 3.29
C ALA A 35 -0.85 -6.04 4.11
N THR A 36 -0.29 -7.05 3.42
CA THR A 36 0.35 -8.19 4.09
C THR A 36 1.53 -7.74 4.97
N PHE A 37 2.32 -6.78 4.51
CA PHE A 37 3.42 -6.21 5.29
C PHE A 37 2.92 -5.44 6.53
N LEU A 38 1.84 -4.66 6.40
CA LEU A 38 1.23 -3.90 7.50
C LEU A 38 0.78 -4.81 8.64
N GLU A 39 0.17 -5.96 8.32
CA GLU A 39 -0.20 -6.98 9.30
C GLU A 39 1.02 -7.52 10.08
N GLN A 40 2.17 -7.59 9.42
CA GLN A 40 3.40 -8.17 9.98
C GLN A 40 4.18 -7.22 10.88
N ILE A 41 4.17 -5.92 10.60
CA ILE A 41 4.82 -4.91 11.45
C ILE A 41 3.96 -4.51 12.66
N GLY A 42 2.65 -4.78 12.63
CA GLY A 42 1.75 -4.66 13.78
C GLY A 42 1.34 -3.25 14.20
N ASP A 43 1.89 -2.19 13.59
CA ASP A 43 1.44 -0.81 13.83
C ASP A 43 1.44 0.04 12.55
N ARG A 44 0.27 0.18 11.94
CA ARG A 44 0.01 1.00 10.74
C ARG A 44 0.49 2.45 10.89
N ARG A 45 0.50 3.02 12.09
CA ARG A 45 0.85 4.44 12.32
C ARG A 45 2.34 4.72 12.12
N THR A 46 3.15 3.67 12.11
CA THR A 46 4.60 3.78 11.86
C THR A 46 4.92 4.07 10.39
N LEU A 47 3.94 3.96 9.49
CA LEU A 47 4.11 4.19 8.06
C LEU A 47 3.30 5.38 7.54
N TRP A 48 3.89 6.07 6.58
CA TRP A 48 3.19 6.95 5.64
C TRP A 48 2.97 6.21 4.32
N LEU A 49 1.72 6.19 3.83
CA LEU A 49 1.36 5.53 2.57
C LEU A 49 0.90 6.56 1.56
N THR A 50 1.37 6.44 0.32
CA THR A 50 0.90 7.26 -0.80
C THR A 50 0.43 6.33 -1.92
N SER A 51 -0.82 6.50 -2.36
CA SER A 51 -1.37 5.78 -3.51
C SER A 51 -1.85 6.76 -4.59
N LYS A 52 -2.07 6.23 -5.79
CA LYS A 52 -2.41 7.00 -6.98
C LYS A 52 -3.55 6.35 -7.73
N SER A 53 -4.46 7.19 -8.21
CA SER A 53 -5.51 6.86 -9.17
C SER A 53 -5.19 7.49 -10.52
N GLY A 54 -5.53 6.80 -11.61
CA GLY A 54 -5.48 7.36 -12.96
C GLY A 54 -6.76 8.11 -13.37
N LYS A 55 -7.76 8.19 -12.48
CA LYS A 55 -9.06 8.79 -12.78
C LYS A 55 -8.99 10.30 -12.67
N ARG A 56 -9.77 10.97 -13.52
CA ARG A 56 -9.80 12.43 -13.64
C ARG A 56 -11.14 13.06 -13.27
N SER A 57 -12.14 12.27 -12.90
CA SER A 57 -13.42 12.78 -12.38
C SER A 57 -13.51 12.54 -10.87
N PRO A 58 -14.19 13.42 -10.11
CA PRO A 58 -14.39 13.25 -8.68
C PRO A 58 -14.98 11.89 -8.32
N ASP A 59 -16.10 11.48 -8.94
CA ASP A 59 -16.76 10.20 -8.61
C ASP A 59 -15.90 8.97 -8.90
N ALA A 60 -15.10 9.03 -9.97
CA ALA A 60 -14.19 7.93 -10.28
C ALA A 60 -12.99 7.92 -9.34
N LEU A 61 -12.49 9.08 -8.92
CA LEU A 61 -11.43 9.19 -7.91
C LEU A 61 -11.91 8.67 -6.55
N THR A 62 -13.13 8.99 -6.13
CA THR A 62 -13.73 8.48 -4.88
C THR A 62 -13.79 6.96 -4.89
N ARG A 63 -14.29 6.34 -5.97
CA ARG A 63 -14.31 4.87 -6.09
C ARG A 63 -12.93 4.24 -6.07
N ASP A 64 -11.95 4.88 -6.71
CA ASP A 64 -10.57 4.41 -6.69
C ASP A 64 -9.92 4.58 -5.31
N LEU A 65 -10.26 5.65 -4.57
CA LEU A 65 -9.84 5.85 -3.17
C LEU A 65 -10.39 4.74 -2.28
N ASP A 66 -11.70 4.47 -2.36
CA ASP A 66 -12.35 3.38 -1.59
C ASP A 66 -11.69 2.04 -1.91
N LYS A 67 -11.41 1.77 -3.19
CA LYS A 67 -10.70 0.55 -3.62
C LYS A 67 -9.28 0.49 -3.05
N ALA A 68 -8.53 1.58 -3.09
CA ALA A 68 -7.17 1.62 -2.55
C ALA A 68 -7.14 1.38 -1.04
N CYS A 69 -8.04 2.02 -0.28
CA CYS A 69 -8.20 1.79 1.16
C CYS A 69 -8.54 0.33 1.47
N ALA A 70 -9.50 -0.25 0.74
CA ALA A 70 -9.88 -1.65 0.91
C ALA A 70 -8.72 -2.62 0.62
N GLN A 71 -7.96 -2.40 -0.46
CA GLN A 71 -6.81 -3.25 -0.81
C GLN A 71 -5.63 -3.09 0.15
N LEU A 72 -5.44 -1.91 0.74
CA LEU A 72 -4.39 -1.63 1.71
C LEU A 72 -4.78 -2.01 3.15
N GLY A 73 -6.05 -2.33 3.40
CA GLY A 73 -6.55 -2.66 4.74
C GLY A 73 -6.46 -1.49 5.73
N THR A 74 -6.67 -0.26 5.26
CA THR A 74 -6.50 0.98 6.03
C THR A 74 -7.65 1.95 5.91
#